data_AF-A0A0P7W1M0-F1
#
_entry.id   AF-A0A0P7W1M0-F1
#
_cell.length_a   1.000
_cell.length_b   1.000
_cell.length_c   1.000
_cell.angle_alpha   90.00
_cell.angle_beta   90.00
_cell.angle_gamma   90.00
#
_symmetry.space_group_name_H-M   'P 1'
#
loop_
_entity.id
_entity.type
_entity.pdbx_description
1 polymer ?
#
loop_
_entity_poly.entity_id
_entity_poly.type
_entity_poly.pdbx_seq_one_letter_code
_entity_poly.pdbx_strand_id
1 'polypeptide(L)'
;MTRIVPFLTAVGLLAGCVPTDQAGLDASPAGFVSFAPVKQDRNGSCIVGFTVTYPEETSPHKRRITIEEPALGTSTSYDLPIPALGPAGAFTRQDGMVTFAGLGNATVIDCDPELTNRVLSVGACTGGQCAPARFVPDASLASLRLEGRVQ
;
A
#
# COMPACT_ATOMS: atom_id res chain seq x y z
N MET A 1 31.66 -51.95 -44.30
CA MET A 1 32.22 -52.47 -43.04
C MET A 1 32.81 -51.29 -42.28
N THR A 2 32.47 -50.89 -41.06
CA THR A 2 31.45 -51.28 -40.07
C THR A 2 31.36 -50.07 -39.12
N ARG A 3 30.15 -49.56 -38.84
CA ARG A 3 29.89 -48.53 -37.81
C ARG A 3 29.93 -49.17 -36.43
N ILE A 4 30.62 -48.57 -35.45
CA ILE A 4 30.33 -48.75 -34.01
C ILE A 4 30.66 -47.45 -33.27
N VAL A 5 29.63 -46.89 -32.61
CA VAL A 5 29.68 -45.88 -31.54
C VAL A 5 29.73 -46.65 -30.20
N PRO A 6 30.43 -46.15 -29.17
CA PRO A 6 29.77 -46.15 -27.86
C PRO A 6 30.05 -44.96 -26.92
N PHE A 7 28.96 -44.53 -26.30
CA PHE A 7 28.73 -44.19 -24.89
C PHE A 7 29.47 -43.01 -24.22
N LEU A 8 28.70 -41.91 -24.11
CA LEU A 8 28.74 -40.98 -22.98
C LEU A 8 28.51 -41.74 -21.66
N THR A 9 29.30 -41.43 -20.64
CA THR A 9 28.95 -41.69 -19.25
C THR A 9 28.76 -40.35 -18.54
N ALA A 10 27.52 -40.10 -18.14
CA ALA A 10 27.14 -39.03 -17.24
C ALA A 10 27.58 -39.39 -15.80
N VAL A 11 28.24 -38.46 -15.12
CA VAL A 11 28.32 -38.46 -13.65
C VAL A 11 27.52 -37.26 -13.17
N GLY A 12 26.35 -37.57 -12.60
CA GLY A 12 25.52 -36.61 -11.91
C GLY A 12 26.16 -36.24 -10.57
N LEU A 13 26.35 -34.94 -10.35
CA LEU A 13 26.51 -34.39 -9.02
C LEU A 13 25.15 -33.84 -8.60
N LEU A 14 24.52 -34.57 -7.68
CA LEU A 14 23.37 -34.13 -6.91
C LEU A 14 23.83 -32.99 -5.98
N ALA A 15 23.75 -31.75 -6.44
CA ALA A 15 23.73 -30.60 -5.55
C ALA A 15 22.28 -30.45 -5.04
N GLY A 16 22.12 -30.71 -3.75
CA GLY A 16 20.82 -30.72 -3.06
C GLY A 16 20.08 -29.39 -3.16
N CYS A 17 18.76 -29.50 -3.10
CA CYS A 17 17.84 -28.41 -2.89
C CYS A 17 18.20 -27.62 -1.63
N VAL A 18 18.37 -26.32 -1.79
CA VAL A 18 17.80 -25.36 -0.85
C VAL A 18 16.97 -24.42 -1.71
N PRO A 19 15.62 -24.50 -1.70
CA PRO A 19 14.87 -23.32 -2.04
C PRO A 19 15.20 -22.34 -0.93
N THR A 20 15.99 -21.33 -1.26
CA THR A 20 16.08 -20.13 -0.43
C THR A 20 14.70 -19.48 -0.47
N ASP A 21 13.76 -20.03 0.30
CA ASP A 21 12.66 -19.30 0.92
C ASP A 21 13.30 -18.39 1.99
N GLN A 22 14.12 -17.44 1.53
CA GLN A 22 14.19 -16.18 2.20
C GLN A 22 13.15 -15.34 1.48
N ALA A 23 11.96 -15.36 2.06
CA ALA A 23 11.10 -14.20 2.09
C ALA A 23 12.02 -12.98 2.22
N GLY A 24 12.26 -12.33 1.10
CA GLY A 24 12.67 -10.96 1.10
C GLY A 24 11.58 -10.27 1.92
N LEU A 25 11.89 -9.99 3.17
CA LEU A 25 11.52 -8.72 3.75
C LEU A 25 12.02 -7.72 2.72
N ASP A 26 11.14 -7.37 1.77
CA ASP A 26 11.39 -6.38 0.75
C ASP A 26 11.94 -5.18 1.52
N ALA A 27 13.25 -4.95 1.39
CA ALA A 27 13.84 -3.70 1.75
C ALA A 27 12.97 -2.67 1.04
N SER A 28 12.22 -1.88 1.82
CA SER A 28 11.30 -0.89 1.30
C SER A 28 12.06 -0.12 0.22
N PRO A 29 11.67 -0.21 -1.06
CA PRO A 29 12.41 0.49 -2.08
C PRO A 29 12.25 1.97 -1.76
N ALA A 30 13.35 2.60 -1.30
CA ALA A 30 13.42 4.02 -1.07
C ALA A 30 13.01 4.72 -2.38
N GLY A 31 11.77 5.19 -2.46
CA GLY A 31 11.25 5.81 -3.68
C GLY A 31 9.74 5.69 -3.96
N PHE A 32 8.94 5.02 -3.12
CA PHE A 32 7.50 4.91 -3.34
C PHE A 32 6.68 5.53 -2.21
N VAL A 33 5.57 6.16 -2.57
CA VAL A 33 4.51 6.53 -1.63
C VAL A 33 3.50 5.40 -1.55
N SER A 34 3.24 4.87 -0.37
CA SER A 34 2.23 3.85 -0.16
C SER A 34 0.98 4.41 0.51
N PHE A 35 -0.17 3.92 0.06
CA PHE A 35 -1.47 4.16 0.66
C PHE A 35 -2.01 2.82 1.14
N ALA A 36 -2.36 2.72 2.42
CA ALA A 36 -2.89 1.49 3.00
C ALA A 36 -4.23 1.78 3.71
N PRO A 37 -5.19 0.85 3.65
CA PRO A 37 -6.42 0.96 4.43
C PRO A 37 -6.13 0.87 5.93
N VAL A 38 -6.99 1.50 6.74
CA VAL A 38 -6.94 1.38 8.21
C VAL A 38 -8.33 1.18 8.78
N LYS A 39 -8.40 0.33 9.81
CA LYS A 39 -9.57 0.16 10.68
C LYS A 39 -9.15 0.28 12.14
N GLN A 40 -9.92 1.03 12.91
CA GLN A 40 -9.81 1.03 14.37
C GLN A 40 -11.16 0.63 14.96
N ASP A 41 -11.22 -0.56 15.54
CA ASP A 41 -12.41 -1.04 16.26
C ASP A 41 -12.61 -0.29 17.58
N ARG A 42 -13.88 0.01 17.87
CA ARG A 42 -14.36 0.64 19.10
C ARG A 42 -15.62 -0.07 19.57
N ASN A 43 -16.03 0.15 20.81
CA ASN A 43 -17.28 -0.43 21.29
C ASN A 43 -18.48 0.13 20.48
N GLY A 44 -19.20 -0.74 19.77
CA GLY A 44 -20.36 -0.38 18.93
C GLY A 44 -20.05 0.43 17.65
N SER A 45 -18.77 0.55 17.25
CA SER A 45 -18.40 1.28 16.03
C SER A 45 -16.98 0.95 15.56
N CYS A 46 -16.60 1.39 14.36
CA CYS A 46 -15.20 1.49 13.97
C CYS A 46 -14.93 2.80 13.25
N ILE A 47 -13.66 3.19 13.25
CA ILE A 47 -13.13 4.19 12.35
C ILE A 47 -12.52 3.47 11.16
N VAL A 48 -12.89 3.90 9.95
CA VAL A 48 -12.31 3.43 8.69
C VAL A 48 -11.68 4.60 7.95
N GLY A 49 -10.56 4.37 7.27
CA GLY A 49 -9.87 5.39 6.50
C GLY A 49 -8.62 4.85 5.82
N PHE A 50 -7.66 5.73 5.54
CA PHE A 50 -6.40 5.37 4.91
C PHE A 50 -5.19 6.02 5.60
N THR A 51 -4.06 5.31 5.58
CA THR A 51 -2.74 5.82 5.93
C THR A 51 -1.93 6.12 4.69
N VAL A 52 -1.10 7.15 4.74
CA VAL A 52 -0.13 7.51 3.69
C VAL A 52 1.27 7.40 4.26
N THR A 53 2.13 6.60 3.65
CA THR A 53 3.52 6.39 4.08
C THR A 53 4.47 6.75 2.94
N TYR A 54 5.52 7.51 3.24
CA TYR A 54 6.49 7.99 2.26
C TYR A 54 7.90 8.13 2.86
N PRO A 55 8.97 8.09 2.04
CA PRO A 55 10.35 8.30 2.52
C PRO A 55 10.53 9.70 3.12
N GLU A 56 11.23 9.81 4.25
CA GLU A 56 11.43 11.08 4.96
C GLU A 56 12.10 12.16 4.10
N GLU A 57 13.03 11.75 3.24
CA GLU A 57 13.76 12.63 2.31
C GLU A 57 13.03 12.85 0.96
N THR A 58 11.70 12.74 0.93
CA THR A 58 10.92 12.99 -0.29
C THR A 58 10.76 14.50 -0.51
N SER A 59 11.15 14.99 -1.68
CA SER A 59 10.89 16.39 -2.06
C SER A 59 9.39 16.73 -2.01
N PRO A 60 9.01 17.88 -1.43
CA PRO A 60 7.64 18.37 -1.42
C PRO A 60 7.00 18.41 -2.81
N HIS A 61 5.91 17.67 -2.97
CA HIS A 61 5.03 17.66 -4.13
C HIS A 61 3.58 17.63 -3.66
N LYS A 62 2.61 17.82 -4.57
CA LYS A 62 1.19 17.64 -4.25
C LYS A 62 0.58 16.59 -5.16
N ARG A 63 -0.21 15.69 -4.58
CA ARG A 63 -0.93 14.66 -5.31
C ARG A 63 -2.42 14.75 -5.01
N ARG A 64 -3.25 14.58 -6.04
CA ARG A 64 -4.70 14.51 -5.87
C ARG A 64 -5.10 13.12 -5.41
N ILE A 65 -5.83 13.06 -4.30
CA ILE A 65 -6.39 11.83 -3.75
C ILE A 65 -7.90 11.99 -3.65
N THR A 66 -8.64 11.01 -4.14
CA THR A 66 -10.11 11.00 -4.10
C THR A 66 -10.58 9.79 -3.32
N ILE A 67 -11.57 9.99 -2.45
CA ILE A 67 -12.20 8.94 -1.63
C ILE A 67 -13.68 8.96 -1.92
N GLU A 68 -14.20 7.82 -2.33
CA GLU A 68 -15.62 7.60 -2.59
C GLU A 68 -16.22 6.74 -1.48
N GLU A 69 -17.43 7.08 -1.07
CA GLU A 69 -18.24 6.32 -0.10
C GLU A 69 -19.52 5.86 -0.83
N PRO A 70 -19.48 4.72 -1.54
CA PRO A 70 -20.54 4.34 -2.48
C PRO A 70 -21.93 4.25 -1.84
N ALA A 71 -22.02 3.75 -0.60
CA ALA A 71 -23.29 3.64 0.11
C ALA A 71 -23.93 5.01 0.43
N LEU A 72 -23.13 6.07 0.52
CA LEU A 72 -23.60 7.43 0.79
C LEU A 72 -23.72 8.28 -0.48
N GLY A 73 -23.21 7.78 -1.62
CA GLY A 73 -23.15 8.54 -2.87
C GLY A 73 -22.25 9.78 -2.78
N THR A 74 -21.30 9.79 -1.85
CA THR A 74 -20.39 10.92 -1.61
C THR A 74 -19.00 10.65 -2.19
N SER A 75 -18.35 11.72 -2.66
CA SER A 75 -16.98 11.68 -3.13
C SER A 75 -16.26 12.94 -2.64
N THR A 76 -15.10 12.76 -2.02
CA THR A 76 -14.29 13.86 -1.50
C THR A 76 -12.89 13.78 -2.08
N SER A 77 -12.39 14.90 -2.60
CA SER A 77 -11.04 15.01 -3.15
C SER A 77 -10.17 15.93 -2.32
N TYR A 78 -8.90 15.56 -2.19
CA TYR A 78 -7.89 16.24 -1.39
C TYR A 78 -6.64 16.43 -2.25
N ASP A 79 -6.11 17.65 -2.29
CA ASP A 79 -4.76 17.89 -2.80
C ASP A 79 -3.80 17.85 -1.60
N LEU A 80 -3.15 16.69 -1.40
CA LEU A 80 -2.26 16.49 -0.26
C LEU A 80 -0.82 16.84 -0.65
N PRO A 81 -0.14 17.71 0.12
CA PRO A 81 1.31 17.80 0.02
C PRO A 81 1.95 16.49 0.51
N ILE A 82 3.01 16.05 -0.16
CA ILE A 82 3.89 14.94 0.23
C ILE A 82 5.32 15.49 0.21
N PRO A 83 6.02 15.54 1.36
CA PRO A 83 5.50 15.25 2.70
C PRO A 83 4.34 16.16 3.10
N ALA A 84 3.45 15.64 3.94
CA ALA A 84 2.30 16.40 4.42
C ALA A 84 2.73 17.44 5.47
N LEU A 85 2.26 18.67 5.31
CA LEU A 85 2.52 19.77 6.22
C LEU A 85 1.44 19.77 7.32
N GLY A 86 1.78 19.29 8.51
CA GLY A 86 0.92 19.30 9.69
C GLY A 86 1.74 19.40 10.98
N PRO A 87 1.09 19.56 12.16
CA PRO A 87 1.81 19.59 13.43
C PRO A 87 2.56 18.26 13.66
N ALA A 88 3.70 18.30 14.37
CA ALA A 88 4.59 17.15 14.52
C ALA A 88 3.90 15.88 15.04
N GLY A 89 2.87 16.02 15.89
CA GLY A 89 2.09 14.90 16.44
C GLY A 89 1.11 14.23 15.48
N ALA A 90 0.91 14.77 14.28
CA ALA A 90 0.05 14.17 13.25
C ALA A 90 0.75 13.05 12.46
N PHE A 91 2.06 12.85 12.67
CA PHE A 91 2.88 11.92 11.89
C PHE A 91 3.69 11.01 12.80
N THR A 92 3.80 9.75 12.38
CA THR A 92 4.75 8.80 12.96
C THR A 92 5.97 8.70 12.06
N ARG A 93 7.17 8.68 12.64
CA ARG A 93 8.44 8.50 11.93
C ARG A 93 9.07 7.21 12.38
N GLN A 94 9.43 6.35 11.44
CA GLN A 94 10.05 5.07 11.73
C GLN A 94 10.83 4.58 10.50
N ASP A 95 12.04 4.06 10.72
CA ASP A 95 12.85 3.40 9.68
C ASP A 95 13.08 4.26 8.41
N GLY A 96 13.24 5.59 8.58
CA GLY A 96 13.41 6.54 7.47
C GLY A 96 12.14 6.83 6.66
N MET A 97 10.98 6.39 7.15
CA MET A 97 9.67 6.63 6.57
C MET A 97 8.83 7.52 7.49
N VAL A 98 7.95 8.31 6.89
CA VAL A 98 6.95 9.12 7.58
C VAL A 98 5.56 8.61 7.22
N THR A 99 4.74 8.36 8.24
CA THR A 99 3.36 7.87 8.09
C THR A 99 2.39 8.91 8.64
N PHE A 100 1.42 9.28 7.80
CA PHE A 100 0.24 10.03 8.17
C PHE A 100 -0.95 9.07 8.30
N ALA A 101 -1.53 8.99 9.49
CA ALA A 101 -2.79 8.28 9.71
C ALA A 101 -3.93 9.29 9.77
N GLY A 102 -5.02 9.03 9.06
CA GLY A 102 -6.25 9.80 9.21
C GLY A 102 -6.84 10.38 7.95
N LEU A 103 -6.42 9.91 6.79
CA LEU A 103 -7.00 10.35 5.52
C LEU A 103 -8.39 9.73 5.34
N GLY A 104 -9.41 10.58 5.16
CA GLY A 104 -10.78 10.14 4.90
C GLY A 104 -11.41 9.34 6.04
N ASN A 105 -11.03 9.63 7.29
CA ASN A 105 -11.57 8.91 8.44
C ASN A 105 -13.07 9.15 8.61
N ALA A 106 -13.83 8.06 8.68
CA ALA A 106 -15.25 8.07 9.01
C ALA A 106 -15.51 7.14 10.20
N THR A 107 -16.40 7.55 11.11
CA THR A 107 -16.92 6.66 12.17
C THR A 107 -18.16 5.96 11.65
N VAL A 108 -18.16 4.63 11.69
CA VAL A 108 -19.25 3.77 11.21
C VAL A 108 -19.81 2.97 12.39
N ILE A 109 -21.11 3.13 12.64
CA ILE A 109 -21.82 2.42 13.72
C ILE A 109 -21.88 0.93 13.37
N ASP A 110 -21.65 0.08 14.38
CA ASP A 110 -21.66 -1.39 14.27
C ASP A 110 -20.73 -1.98 13.20
N CYS A 111 -19.83 -1.15 12.64
CA CYS A 111 -18.99 -1.52 11.49
C CYS A 111 -19.78 -2.09 10.32
N ASP A 112 -20.95 -1.51 10.03
CA ASP A 112 -21.79 -1.96 8.93
C ASP A 112 -20.97 -2.09 7.63
N PRO A 113 -20.86 -3.30 7.04
CA PRO A 113 -20.04 -3.56 5.87
C PRO A 113 -20.38 -2.68 4.66
N GLU A 114 -21.64 -2.29 4.48
CA GLU A 114 -22.05 -1.40 3.37
C GLU A 114 -21.55 0.02 3.62
N LEU A 115 -21.69 0.51 4.86
CA LEU A 115 -21.23 1.84 5.25
C LEU A 115 -19.72 1.96 5.40
N THR A 116 -18.99 0.84 5.53
CA THR A 116 -17.51 0.83 5.55
C THR A 116 -16.85 0.78 4.18
N ASN A 117 -17.59 0.43 3.12
CA ASN A 117 -17.06 0.36 1.76
C ASN A 117 -16.51 1.72 1.30
N ARG A 118 -15.25 1.73 0.84
CA ARG A 118 -14.59 2.94 0.30
C ARG A 118 -13.73 2.60 -0.90
N VAL A 119 -13.66 3.52 -1.85
CA VAL A 119 -12.72 3.46 -2.97
C VAL A 119 -11.76 4.64 -2.86
N LEU A 120 -10.46 4.33 -2.77
CA LEU A 120 -9.38 5.30 -2.83
C LEU A 120 -8.85 5.38 -4.26
N SER A 121 -8.90 6.56 -4.87
CA SER A 121 -8.24 6.85 -6.15
C SER A 121 -7.05 7.77 -5.94
N VAL A 122 -5.86 7.27 -6.27
CA VAL A 122 -4.60 8.00 -6.27
C VAL A 122 -4.39 8.59 -7.66
N GLY A 123 -4.65 9.88 -7.79
CA GLY A 123 -4.60 10.60 -9.07
C GLY A 123 -3.25 11.24 -9.37
N ALA A 124 -3.25 12.06 -10.42
CA ALA A 124 -2.06 12.74 -10.94
C ALA A 124 -1.43 13.73 -9.93
N CYS A 125 -0.19 14.11 -10.25
CA CYS A 125 0.50 15.17 -9.52
C CYS A 125 -0.15 16.53 -9.81
N THR A 126 -0.45 17.29 -8.76
CA THR A 126 -1.01 18.65 -8.84
C THR A 126 0.01 19.72 -8.49
N GLY A 127 1.22 19.34 -8.07
CA GLY A 127 2.35 20.24 -7.90
C GLY A 127 3.68 19.50 -7.79
N GLY A 128 4.71 19.99 -8.47
CA GLY A 128 6.03 19.33 -8.52
C GLY A 128 6.00 18.02 -9.32
N GLN A 129 7.05 17.21 -9.16
CA GLN A 129 7.13 15.86 -9.70
C GLN A 129 6.92 14.85 -8.57
N CYS A 130 5.83 14.10 -8.65
CA CYS A 130 5.46 13.13 -7.63
C CYS A 130 6.25 11.82 -7.81
N ALA A 131 6.70 11.25 -6.70
CA ALA A 131 7.20 9.87 -6.69
C ALA A 131 6.07 8.89 -7.09
N PRO A 132 6.41 7.70 -7.63
CA PRO A 132 5.42 6.66 -7.90
C PRO A 132 4.63 6.29 -6.65
N ALA A 133 3.34 5.99 -6.82
CA ALA A 133 2.45 5.63 -5.74
C ALA A 133 1.98 4.17 -5.85
N ARG A 134 1.73 3.54 -4.70
CA ARG A 134 1.22 2.17 -4.60
C ARG A 134 0.08 2.10 -3.59
N PHE A 135 -0.94 1.32 -3.90
CA PHE A 135 -1.90 0.86 -2.90
C PHE A 135 -1.40 -0.46 -2.27
N VAL A 136 -1.38 -0.51 -0.94
CA VAL A 136 -0.97 -1.68 -0.17
C VAL A 136 -2.22 -2.26 0.49
N PRO A 137 -2.84 -3.27 -0.11
CA PRO A 137 -4.04 -3.89 0.48
C PRO A 137 -3.66 -4.60 1.77
N ASP A 138 -4.58 -4.62 2.73
CA ASP A 138 -4.48 -5.41 3.95
C ASP A 138 -5.60 -6.46 3.97
N ALA A 139 -5.22 -7.73 3.88
CA ALA A 139 -6.17 -8.84 3.86
C ALA A 139 -6.99 -8.93 5.16
N SER A 140 -6.47 -8.44 6.29
CA SER A 140 -7.22 -8.38 7.55
C SER A 140 -8.41 -7.41 7.49
N LEU A 141 -8.38 -6.48 6.53
CA LEU A 141 -9.42 -5.48 6.29
C LEU A 141 -10.39 -5.87 5.16
N ALA A 142 -10.33 -7.11 4.68
CA ALA A 142 -11.20 -7.61 3.62
C ALA A 142 -12.70 -7.45 3.94
N SER A 143 -13.08 -7.47 5.22
CA SER A 143 -14.46 -7.25 5.66
C SER A 143 -14.99 -5.84 5.36
N LEU A 144 -14.11 -4.87 5.12
CA LEU A 144 -14.46 -3.47 4.92
C LEU A 144 -14.67 -3.06 3.45
N ARG A 145 -14.50 -4.00 2.51
CA ARG A 145 -14.59 -3.72 1.06
C ARG A 145 -13.86 -2.42 0.67
N LEU A 146 -12.57 -2.34 1.01
CA LEU A 146 -11.72 -1.20 0.70
C LEU A 146 -10.94 -1.48 -0.58
N GLU A 147 -11.10 -0.61 -1.58
CA GLU A 147 -10.40 -0.71 -2.86
C GLU A 147 -9.45 0.47 -3.06
N GLY A 148 -8.32 0.21 -3.71
CA GLY A 148 -7.38 1.25 -4.12
C GLY A 148 -7.09 1.20 -5.61
N ARG A 149 -7.09 2.36 -6.24
CA ARG A 149 -6.84 2.56 -7.68
C ARG A 149 -5.72 3.59 -7.82
N VAL A 150 -4.68 3.25 -8.58
CA VAL A 150 -3.62 4.20 -8.95
C VAL A 150 -3.81 4.54 -10.42
N GLN A 151 -3.96 5.83 -10.72
CA GLN A 151 -4.22 6.35 -12.07
C GLN A 151 -2.97 7.01 -12.65
#